data_AF-A0A953S4G8-F1
#
_entry.id   AF-A0A953S4G8-F1
#
_cell.length_a   1.000
_cell.length_b   1.000
_cell.length_c   1.000
_cell.angle_alpha   90.00
_cell.angle_beta   90.00
_cell.angle_gamma   90.00
#
_symmetry.space_group_name_H-M   'P 1'
#
loop_
_entity.id
_entity.type
_entity.pdbx_description
1 polymer ?
#
loop_
_entity_poly.entity_id
_entity_poly.type
_entity_poly.pdbx_seq_one_letter_code
_entity_poly.pdbx_strand_id
1 'polypeptide(L)'
;MRFWVASSVFLSLLAAPAWCGGTLTTGQQNTVTSWLRQHANYRLATDADCNCPIDIEQMRDGYGDARYALPDYHPFTATGDFNDDGIEDFAVALIDRKVADNFTLVVFNGPSSDQPAFIRPSLDLRSDRLFYFGSLRSKPYRLWVGPFNSDAGFKLTPSGNTYRTASLVE
;
A
#
# COMPACT_ATOMS: atom_id res chain seq x y z
N MET A 1 -11.01 48.53 36.91
CA MET A 1 -11.11 47.73 35.67
C MET A 1 -9.80 46.99 35.45
N ARG A 2 -9.80 45.66 35.53
CA ARG A 2 -8.64 44.80 35.19
C ARG A 2 -9.07 43.91 34.04
N PHE A 3 -8.50 44.13 32.86
CA PHE A 3 -8.68 43.27 31.69
C PHE A 3 -7.58 42.20 31.73
N TRP A 4 -7.98 40.93 31.81
CA TRP A 4 -7.07 39.80 31.59
C TRP A 4 -7.12 39.46 30.09
N VAL A 5 -5.96 39.52 29.43
CA VAL A 5 -5.79 39.06 28.04
C VAL A 5 -5.46 37.58 28.10
N ALA A 6 -6.41 36.73 27.71
CA ALA A 6 -6.15 35.32 27.51
C ALA A 6 -5.43 35.14 26.16
N SER A 7 -4.13 34.86 26.20
CA SER A 7 -3.38 34.46 25.00
C SER A 7 -3.60 32.97 24.76
N SER A 8 -4.45 32.65 23.79
CA SER A 8 -4.61 31.29 23.29
C SER A 8 -3.43 30.94 22.38
N VAL A 9 -2.51 30.12 22.87
CA VAL A 9 -1.50 29.45 22.04
C VAL A 9 -2.22 28.37 21.24
N PHE A 10 -2.47 28.63 19.96
CA PHE A 10 -2.91 27.62 19.01
C PHE A 10 -1.70 26.71 18.70
N LEU A 11 -1.66 25.55 19.34
CA LEU A 11 -0.72 24.48 19.02
C LEU A 11 -1.23 23.81 17.73
N SER A 12 -0.76 24.28 16.59
CA SER A 12 -1.04 23.65 15.29
C SER A 12 -0.34 22.29 15.25
N LEU A 13 -1.07 21.21 15.52
CA LEU A 13 -0.64 19.86 15.13
C LEU A 13 -0.51 19.83 13.60
N LEU A 14 0.71 19.74 13.10
CA LEU A 14 0.99 19.37 11.73
C LEU A 14 0.53 17.91 11.56
N ALA A 15 -0.70 17.72 11.10
CA ALA A 15 -1.13 16.42 10.60
C ALA A 15 -0.25 16.11 9.39
N ALA A 16 0.58 15.07 9.48
CA ALA A 16 1.30 14.56 8.33
C ALA A 16 0.28 14.24 7.22
N PRO A 17 0.57 14.56 5.95
CA PRO A 17 -0.32 14.19 4.86
C PRO A 17 -0.45 12.65 4.82
N ALA A 18 -1.63 12.15 5.18
CA ALA A 18 -2.06 10.76 5.11
C ALA A 18 -2.23 10.21 3.68
N TRP A 19 -1.26 10.44 2.79
CA TRP A 19 -1.43 10.26 1.34
C TRP A 19 -0.78 8.96 0.82
N CYS A 20 -0.25 8.16 1.74
CA CYS A 20 0.47 6.92 1.48
C CYS A 20 0.36 6.06 2.74
N GLY A 21 -0.29 4.91 2.64
CA GLY A 21 -0.58 4.07 3.80
C GLY A 21 -0.82 2.61 3.46
N GLY A 22 -0.89 1.78 4.50
CA GLY A 22 -1.25 0.37 4.39
C GLY A 22 -2.73 0.11 4.69
N THR A 23 -3.49 1.13 5.11
CA THR A 23 -4.92 0.99 5.45
C THR A 23 -5.80 1.52 4.33
N LEU A 24 -6.68 0.67 3.80
CA LEU A 24 -7.67 1.08 2.81
C LEU A 24 -8.73 2.00 3.42
N THR A 25 -9.08 3.08 2.72
CA THR A 25 -10.26 3.90 3.03
C THR A 25 -11.56 3.13 2.81
N THR A 26 -12.68 3.62 3.35
CA THR A 26 -14.00 3.00 3.16
C THR A 26 -14.37 2.83 1.67
N GLY A 27 -14.03 3.80 0.82
CA GLY A 27 -14.27 3.71 -0.62
C GLY A 27 -13.50 2.55 -1.25
N GLN A 28 -12.19 2.48 -0.99
CA GLN A 28 -11.31 1.43 -1.48
C GLN A 28 -11.74 0.04 -0.97
N GLN A 29 -12.12 -0.08 0.31
CA GLN A 29 -12.66 -1.31 0.89
C GLN A 29 -13.96 -1.76 0.19
N ASN A 30 -14.86 -0.83 -0.12
CA ASN A 30 -16.09 -1.12 -0.85
C ASN A 30 -15.80 -1.61 -2.27
N THR A 31 -14.85 -0.99 -2.98
CA THR A 31 -14.40 -1.44 -4.29
C THR A 31 -13.87 -2.88 -4.24
N VAL A 32 -12.94 -3.18 -3.33
CA VAL A 32 -12.39 -4.54 -3.20
C VAL A 32 -13.49 -5.54 -2.84
N THR A 33 -14.38 -5.18 -1.93
CA THR A 33 -15.50 -6.03 -1.52
C THR A 33 -16.43 -6.33 -2.70
N SER A 34 -16.76 -5.33 -3.50
CA SER A 34 -17.58 -5.48 -4.71
C SER A 34 -16.92 -6.42 -5.71
N TRP A 35 -15.62 -6.23 -5.97
CA TRP A 35 -14.85 -7.08 -6.87
C TRP A 35 -14.79 -8.53 -6.37
N LEU A 36 -14.55 -8.75 -5.07
CA LEU A 36 -14.50 -10.08 -4.45
C LEU A 36 -15.85 -10.83 -4.51
N ARG A 37 -16.99 -10.12 -4.47
CA ARG A 37 -18.31 -10.76 -4.66
C ARG A 37 -18.44 -11.42 -6.03
N GLN A 38 -17.78 -10.87 -7.05
CA GLN A 38 -17.75 -11.42 -8.40
C GLN A 38 -16.64 -12.47 -8.58
N HIS A 39 -15.67 -12.53 -7.65
CA HIS A 39 -14.48 -13.37 -7.70
C HIS A 39 -14.34 -14.20 -6.41
N ALA A 40 -15.37 -14.99 -6.09
CA ALA A 40 -15.54 -15.66 -4.79
C ALA A 40 -14.43 -16.69 -4.42
N ASN A 41 -13.58 -17.09 -5.37
CA ASN A 41 -12.42 -17.93 -5.08
C ASN A 41 -11.29 -17.16 -4.40
N TYR A 42 -11.28 -15.83 -4.45
CA TYR A 42 -10.27 -15.02 -3.79
C TYR A 42 -10.67 -14.61 -2.38
N ARG A 43 -9.67 -14.24 -1.58
CA ARG A 43 -9.81 -13.44 -0.37
C ARG A 43 -8.68 -12.42 -0.30
N LEU A 44 -8.89 -11.34 0.45
CA LEU A 44 -7.78 -10.47 0.83
C LEU A 44 -6.73 -11.24 1.63
N ALA A 45 -5.47 -10.98 1.32
CA ALA A 45 -4.36 -11.36 2.18
C ALA A 45 -4.31 -10.42 3.39
N THR A 46 -3.81 -10.92 4.50
CA THR A 46 -3.72 -10.26 5.81
C THR A 46 -2.32 -10.40 6.36
N ASP A 47 -1.93 -9.60 7.36
CA ASP A 47 -0.62 -9.69 8.02
C ASP A 47 -0.24 -11.13 8.43
N ALA A 48 -1.22 -11.94 8.85
CA ALA A 48 -0.98 -13.33 9.23
C ALA A 48 -0.50 -14.22 8.07
N ASP A 49 -0.82 -13.86 6.82
CA ASP A 49 -0.44 -14.62 5.63
C ASP A 49 1.03 -14.47 5.25
N CYS A 50 1.74 -13.47 5.80
CA CYS A 50 3.16 -13.27 5.51
C CYS A 50 4.09 -14.11 6.40
N ASN A 51 3.60 -14.59 7.55
CA ASN A 51 4.42 -15.26 8.58
C ASN A 51 5.68 -14.44 8.98
N CYS A 52 5.54 -13.12 9.08
CA CYS A 52 6.64 -12.16 9.22
C CYS A 52 6.39 -11.09 10.30
N PRO A 53 5.94 -11.45 11.52
CA PRO A 53 5.50 -10.47 12.52
C PRO A 53 6.62 -9.48 12.93
N ILE A 54 7.87 -9.94 13.01
CA ILE A 54 9.02 -9.09 13.36
C ILE A 54 9.27 -8.04 12.28
N ASP A 55 9.20 -8.42 11.00
CA ASP A 55 9.43 -7.48 9.90
C ASP A 55 8.32 -6.42 9.86
N ILE A 56 7.06 -6.81 10.11
CA ILE A 56 5.94 -5.86 10.19
C ILE A 56 6.16 -4.86 11.33
N GLU A 57 6.56 -5.32 12.51
CA GLU A 57 6.85 -4.45 13.66
C GLU A 57 8.02 -3.50 13.34
N GLN A 58 9.10 -4.00 12.76
CA GLN A 58 10.25 -3.19 12.38
C GLN A 58 9.89 -2.10 11.35
N MET A 59 9.00 -2.38 10.39
CA MET A 59 8.50 -1.37 9.47
C MET A 59 7.66 -0.31 10.15
N ARG A 60 6.78 -0.73 11.07
CA ARG A 60 5.95 0.18 11.84
C ARG A 60 6.78 1.09 12.74
N ASP A 61 7.90 0.58 13.25
CA ASP A 61 8.80 1.31 14.15
C ASP A 61 9.97 2.01 13.43
N GLY A 62 10.15 1.78 12.12
CA GLY A 62 11.20 2.42 11.31
C GLY A 62 12.61 1.86 11.53
N TYR A 63 12.74 0.59 11.89
CA TYR A 63 14.04 -0.07 12.13
C TYR A 63 14.94 0.65 13.17
N GLY A 64 14.32 1.24 14.20
CA GLY A 64 15.04 1.99 15.23
C GLY A 64 15.33 3.45 14.88
N ASP A 65 14.88 3.93 13.72
CA ASP A 65 14.84 5.34 13.37
C ASP A 65 13.41 5.75 13.00
N ALA A 66 12.76 6.47 13.91
CA ALA A 66 11.37 6.89 13.76
C ALA A 66 11.10 7.73 12.50
N ARG A 67 12.14 8.26 11.83
CA ARG A 67 11.99 8.95 10.53
C ARG A 67 11.57 8.02 9.40
N TYR A 68 11.81 6.72 9.54
CA TYR A 68 11.43 5.69 8.57
C TYR A 68 10.21 4.87 9.01
N ALA A 69 9.61 5.20 10.15
CA ALA A 69 8.44 4.51 10.68
C ALA A 69 7.25 4.65 9.74
N LEU A 70 6.58 3.52 9.46
CA LEU A 70 5.32 3.44 8.74
C LEU A 70 4.26 2.81 9.65
N PRO A 71 3.66 3.58 10.60
CA PRO A 71 2.83 3.02 11.67
C PRO A 71 1.62 2.20 11.17
N ASP A 72 1.14 2.48 9.96
CA ASP A 72 0.01 1.83 9.33
C ASP A 72 0.43 0.80 8.25
N TYR A 73 1.69 0.34 8.28
CA TYR A 73 2.21 -0.63 7.31
C TYR A 73 1.47 -1.97 7.39
N HIS A 74 1.09 -2.46 6.21
CA HIS A 74 0.52 -3.78 5.98
C HIS A 74 1.16 -4.39 4.71
N PRO A 75 1.76 -5.59 4.75
CA PRO A 75 2.59 -6.13 3.67
C PRO A 75 1.83 -6.50 2.40
N PHE A 76 0.50 -6.45 2.43
CA PHE A 76 -0.38 -6.85 1.34
C PHE A 76 -1.30 -5.73 0.85
N THR A 77 -1.08 -4.51 1.35
CA THR A 77 -1.88 -3.34 0.99
C THR A 77 -0.96 -2.14 0.81
N ALA A 78 -1.19 -1.35 -0.22
CA ALA A 78 -0.54 -0.07 -0.40
C ALA A 78 -1.54 0.94 -0.96
N THR A 79 -1.48 2.18 -0.50
CA THR A 79 -2.19 3.32 -1.08
C THR A 79 -1.19 4.39 -1.52
N GLY A 80 -1.58 5.17 -2.53
CA GLY A 80 -0.80 6.29 -3.03
C GLY A 80 -1.13 6.60 -4.48
N ASP A 81 -0.71 7.77 -4.95
CA ASP A 81 -0.86 8.21 -6.34
C ASP A 81 0.22 7.54 -7.21
N PHE A 82 -0.01 6.29 -7.63
CA PHE A 82 1.00 5.44 -8.27
C PHE A 82 1.26 5.84 -9.73
N ASN A 83 0.27 6.48 -10.36
CA ASN A 83 0.33 6.95 -11.74
C ASN A 83 0.58 8.48 -11.88
N ASP A 84 0.65 9.22 -10.77
CA ASP A 84 0.88 10.67 -10.70
C ASP A 84 -0.23 11.49 -11.39
N ASP A 85 -1.48 11.01 -11.32
CA ASP A 85 -2.67 11.70 -11.81
C ASP A 85 -3.36 12.60 -10.75
N GLY A 86 -2.85 12.58 -9.51
CA GLY A 86 -3.36 13.35 -8.40
C GLY A 86 -4.54 12.70 -7.66
N ILE A 87 -4.93 11.49 -8.04
CA ILE A 87 -5.92 10.66 -7.38
C ILE A 87 -5.19 9.54 -6.62
N GLU A 88 -5.64 9.23 -5.40
CA GLU A 88 -5.05 8.14 -4.65
C GLU A 88 -5.48 6.78 -5.21
N ASP A 89 -4.50 6.00 -5.66
CA ASP A 89 -4.64 4.61 -6.07
C ASP A 89 -4.43 3.67 -4.90
N PHE A 90 -4.75 2.39 -5.11
CA PHE A 90 -4.44 1.37 -4.14
C PHE A 90 -4.16 0.01 -4.77
N ALA A 91 -3.35 -0.77 -4.06
CA ALA A 91 -2.98 -2.12 -4.43
C ALA A 91 -3.25 -3.07 -3.26
N VAL A 92 -3.74 -4.25 -3.59
CA VAL A 92 -3.97 -5.34 -2.63
C VAL A 92 -3.42 -6.64 -3.17
N ALA A 93 -2.93 -7.49 -2.26
CA ALA A 93 -2.72 -8.90 -2.57
C ALA A 93 -3.97 -9.72 -2.20
N LEU A 94 -4.34 -10.59 -3.11
CA LEU A 94 -5.40 -11.57 -2.93
C LEU A 94 -4.81 -12.97 -2.92
N ILE A 95 -5.40 -13.88 -2.15
CA ILE A 95 -5.04 -15.30 -2.15
C ILE A 95 -6.15 -16.07 -2.85
N ASP A 96 -5.79 -16.88 -3.85
CA ASP A 96 -6.72 -17.85 -4.43
C ASP A 96 -6.90 -19.01 -3.44
N ARG A 97 -8.13 -19.20 -2.95
CA ARG A 97 -8.47 -20.29 -2.02
C ARG A 97 -8.26 -21.67 -2.62
N LYS A 98 -8.19 -21.79 -3.95
CA LYS A 98 -8.00 -23.08 -4.65
C LYS A 98 -6.54 -23.44 -4.87
N VAL A 99 -5.64 -22.46 -4.82
CA VAL A 99 -4.22 -22.66 -5.08
C VAL A 99 -3.45 -22.15 -3.88
N ALA A 100 -2.94 -23.09 -3.08
CA ALA A 100 -2.10 -22.76 -1.95
C ALA A 100 -0.93 -21.88 -2.40
N ASP A 101 -0.55 -20.92 -1.56
CA ASP A 101 0.67 -20.12 -1.71
C ASP A 101 0.67 -19.19 -2.94
N ASN A 102 -0.47 -19.02 -3.60
CA ASN A 102 -0.56 -18.21 -4.81
C ASN A 102 -1.24 -16.87 -4.53
N PHE A 103 -0.44 -15.81 -4.56
CA PHE A 103 -0.92 -14.45 -4.43
C PHE A 103 -1.18 -13.84 -5.80
N THR A 104 -2.22 -13.02 -5.87
CA THR A 104 -2.57 -12.19 -7.01
C THR A 104 -2.50 -10.74 -6.58
N LEU A 105 -1.61 -9.97 -7.19
CA LEU A 105 -1.56 -8.52 -7.04
C LEU A 105 -2.68 -7.90 -7.88
N VAL A 106 -3.46 -7.02 -7.26
CA VAL A 106 -4.51 -6.25 -7.92
C VAL A 106 -4.31 -4.77 -7.60
N VAL A 107 -4.33 -3.93 -8.63
CA VAL A 107 -4.20 -2.47 -8.51
C VAL A 107 -5.41 -1.79 -9.10
N PHE A 108 -5.94 -0.79 -8.41
CA PHE A 108 -7.06 0.03 -8.84
C PHE A 108 -6.62 1.49 -8.93
N ASN A 109 -6.98 2.16 -10.03
CA ASN A 109 -6.75 3.59 -10.15
C ASN A 109 -7.93 4.35 -9.53
N GLY A 110 -7.69 5.03 -8.42
CA GLY A 110 -8.72 5.73 -7.64
C GLY A 110 -9.61 4.85 -6.74
N PRO A 111 -10.31 5.46 -5.75
CA PRO A 111 -10.99 4.76 -4.66
C PRO A 111 -12.35 4.15 -5.03
N SER A 112 -12.88 4.45 -6.22
CA SER A 112 -14.23 4.02 -6.66
C SER A 112 -14.21 3.33 -8.03
N SER A 113 -13.07 2.80 -8.46
CA SER A 113 -12.99 2.08 -9.74
C SER A 113 -13.71 0.73 -9.63
N ASP A 114 -14.60 0.42 -10.57
CA ASP A 114 -15.29 -0.88 -10.63
C ASP A 114 -14.40 -2.01 -11.18
N GLN A 115 -13.27 -1.67 -11.79
CA GLN A 115 -12.36 -2.62 -12.43
C GLN A 115 -10.91 -2.37 -12.01
N PRO A 116 -10.11 -3.42 -11.81
CA PRO A 116 -8.68 -3.26 -11.63
C PRO A 116 -8.02 -2.63 -12.86
N ALA A 117 -7.12 -1.69 -12.61
CA ALA A 117 -6.21 -1.17 -13.64
C ALA A 117 -5.10 -2.18 -13.98
N PHE A 118 -4.77 -3.08 -13.05
CA PHE A 118 -3.77 -4.12 -13.26
C PHE A 118 -4.02 -5.34 -12.37
N ILE A 119 -3.78 -6.52 -12.93
CA ILE A 119 -3.86 -7.81 -12.23
C ILE A 119 -2.62 -8.62 -12.60
N ARG A 120 -1.91 -9.14 -11.59
CA ARG A 120 -0.79 -10.07 -11.77
C ARG A 120 -0.97 -11.28 -10.86
N PRO A 121 -1.38 -12.44 -11.41
CA PRO A 121 -1.47 -13.68 -10.64
C PRO A 121 -0.10 -14.35 -10.48
N SER A 122 -0.06 -15.46 -9.74
CA SER A 122 1.11 -16.35 -9.63
C SER A 122 2.33 -15.68 -9.02
N LEU A 123 2.11 -14.92 -7.94
CA LEU A 123 3.17 -14.32 -7.14
C LEU A 123 3.37 -15.09 -5.83
N ASP A 124 4.61 -15.24 -5.39
CA ASP A 124 4.95 -15.70 -4.04
C ASP A 124 5.26 -14.49 -3.15
N LEU A 125 4.21 -13.87 -2.61
CA LEU A 125 4.34 -12.68 -1.76
C LEU A 125 4.60 -13.02 -0.28
N ARG A 126 4.78 -14.30 0.08
CA ARG A 126 5.19 -14.62 1.46
C ARG A 126 6.58 -14.06 1.76
N SER A 127 7.45 -14.13 0.75
CA SER A 127 8.81 -13.58 0.80
C SER A 127 8.92 -12.24 0.06
N ASP A 128 8.17 -12.09 -1.05
CA ASP A 128 8.27 -10.95 -1.99
C ASP A 128 7.19 -9.86 -1.79
N ARG A 129 6.74 -9.65 -0.55
CA ARG A 129 5.73 -8.68 -0.05
C ARG A 129 5.50 -7.39 -0.89
N LEU A 130 4.32 -6.76 -0.75
CA LEU A 130 4.11 -5.45 -1.39
C LEU A 130 4.93 -4.37 -0.68
N PHE A 131 5.85 -3.75 -1.43
CA PHE A 131 6.70 -2.67 -0.97
C PHE A 131 6.29 -1.36 -1.61
N TYR A 132 5.90 -0.38 -0.82
CA TYR A 132 5.64 0.93 -1.35
C TYR A 132 6.70 1.93 -0.85
N PHE A 133 7.53 2.41 -1.78
CA PHE A 133 8.65 3.34 -1.53
C PHE A 133 8.23 4.82 -1.60
N GLY A 134 6.93 5.13 -1.51
CA GLY A 134 6.45 6.50 -1.72
C GLY A 134 6.50 7.42 -0.50
N SER A 135 6.33 6.92 0.72
CA SER A 135 6.33 7.79 1.91
C SER A 135 7.70 8.40 2.25
N LEU A 136 8.79 7.77 1.79
CA LEU A 136 10.17 8.18 2.11
C LEU A 136 10.94 8.81 0.93
N ARG A 137 10.35 8.92 -0.27
CA ARG A 137 11.02 9.48 -1.46
C ARG A 137 10.15 10.52 -2.17
N SER A 138 10.80 11.46 -2.84
CA SER A 138 10.13 12.49 -3.66
C SER A 138 9.33 11.85 -4.79
N LYS A 139 8.19 12.47 -5.13
CA LYS A 139 7.38 12.13 -6.31
C LYS A 139 8.26 11.90 -7.57
N PRO A 140 7.86 11.00 -8.46
CA PRO A 140 6.56 10.34 -8.48
C PRO A 140 6.57 9.03 -7.68
N TYR A 141 5.46 8.76 -6.99
CA TYR A 141 5.35 7.54 -6.21
C TYR A 141 5.24 6.32 -7.11
N ARG A 142 5.86 5.21 -6.70
CA ARG A 142 5.86 3.97 -7.48
C ARG A 142 5.58 2.80 -6.55
N LEU A 143 4.74 1.89 -7.03
CA LEU A 143 4.52 0.62 -6.36
C LEU A 143 5.65 -0.36 -6.69
N TRP A 144 6.26 -0.90 -5.65
CA TRP A 144 7.28 -1.93 -5.72
C TRP A 144 6.76 -3.23 -5.10
N VAL A 145 7.31 -4.35 -5.52
CA VAL A 145 6.96 -5.67 -4.98
C VAL A 145 8.26 -6.45 -4.95
N GLY A 146 8.64 -6.96 -3.78
CA GLY A 146 9.95 -7.56 -3.55
C GLY A 146 10.15 -7.89 -2.07
N PRO A 147 11.36 -8.27 -1.62
CA PRO A 147 11.65 -8.43 -0.20
C PRO A 147 11.97 -7.11 0.52
N PHE A 148 11.87 -7.08 1.85
CA PHE A 148 12.36 -5.94 2.66
C PHE A 148 13.85 -5.72 2.41
N ASN A 149 14.27 -4.46 2.28
CA ASN A 149 15.68 -4.09 2.19
C ASN A 149 16.46 -4.85 1.10
N SER A 150 15.79 -5.17 -0.01
CA SER A 150 16.37 -5.82 -1.17
C SER A 150 16.08 -5.01 -2.42
N ASP A 151 17.02 -5.04 -3.37
CA ASP A 151 16.80 -4.53 -4.72
C ASP A 151 16.11 -5.56 -5.62
N ALA A 152 15.90 -6.79 -5.11
CA ALA A 152 15.17 -7.83 -5.80
C ALA A 152 13.67 -7.52 -5.86
N GLY A 153 13.07 -7.78 -7.02
CA GLY A 153 11.64 -7.65 -7.22
C GLY A 153 11.29 -6.97 -8.53
N PHE A 154 10.15 -6.29 -8.54
CA PHE A 154 9.70 -5.55 -9.70
C PHE A 154 8.99 -4.26 -9.31
N LYS A 155 9.11 -3.28 -10.20
CA LYS A 155 8.42 -2.01 -10.12
C LYS A 155 7.26 -1.99 -11.10
N LEU A 156 6.11 -1.49 -10.66
CA LEU A 156 5.02 -1.13 -11.56
C LEU A 156 5.27 0.26 -12.13
N THR A 157 5.33 0.33 -13.46
CA THR A 157 5.50 1.59 -14.20
C THR A 157 4.18 1.91 -14.91
N PRO A 158 3.59 3.11 -14.71
CA PRO A 158 2.37 3.51 -15.41
C PRO A 158 2.55 3.45 -16.93
N SER A 159 1.52 2.98 -17.63
CA SER A 159 1.48 2.83 -19.09
C SER A 159 0.04 2.98 -19.58
N GLY A 160 -0.37 4.21 -19.90
CA GLY A 160 -1.78 4.51 -20.16
C GLY A 160 -2.60 4.33 -18.88
N ASN A 161 -3.74 3.64 -18.96
CA ASN A 161 -4.62 3.36 -17.82
C ASN A 161 -4.27 2.06 -17.07
N THR A 162 -3.06 1.53 -17.28
CA THR A 162 -2.59 0.28 -16.66
C THR A 162 -1.11 0.40 -16.28
N TYR A 163 -0.50 -0.71 -15.87
CA TYR A 163 0.89 -0.78 -15.44
C TYR A 163 1.65 -1.83 -16.22
N ARG A 164 2.94 -1.57 -16.43
CA ARG A 164 3.92 -2.56 -16.91
C ARG A 164 4.85 -2.92 -15.77
N THR A 165 5.24 -4.19 -15.71
CA THR A 165 6.25 -4.64 -14.77
C THR A 165 7.63 -4.52 -15.41
N ALA A 166 8.54 -3.88 -14.70
CA ALA A 166 9.97 -3.96 -15.00
C ALA A 166 10.59 -4.80 -13.88
N SER A 167 11.05 -6.00 -14.22
CA SER A 167 11.92 -6.77 -13.32
C SER A 167 13.22 -6.00 -13.14
N LEU A 168 13.68 -5.89 -11.91
CA LEU A 168 15.02 -5.42 -11.63
C LEU A 168 15.80 -6.66 -11.26
N VAL A 169 16.63 -7.06 -12.20
CA VAL A 169 17.47 -8.24 -12.09
C VAL A 169 18.75 -7.78 -11.39
N GLU A 170 19.16 -8.51 -10.35
CA GLU A 170 20.58 -8.59 -9.98
C GLU A 170 21.35 -9.34 -11.07
#